data_AF-A0A4U9U488-F1
#
_entry.id   AF-A0A4U9U488-F1
#
_cell.length_a   1.000
_cell.length_b   1.000
_cell.length_c   1.000
_cell.angle_alpha   90.00
_cell.angle_beta   90.00
_cell.angle_gamma   90.00
#
_symmetry.space_group_name_H-M   'P 1'
#
loop_
_entity.id
_entity.type
_entity.pdbx_description
1 polymer ?
#
loop_
_entity_poly.entity_id
_entity_poly.type
_entity_poly.pdbx_seq_one_letter_code
_entity_poly.pdbx_strand_id
1 'polypeptide(L)'
;MAYLPQLVELDRQFPILVQDLVAMGCWPQSGLFGGVNKRSMQQIAGALDTVGMSSMAREAVGELSGGQLQRVLFARLLVQQAPLILLDEPFTGIDAATTQLLLRVIAQLHRQGRTVIAVLHDMST
;
A
#
# COMPACT_ATOMS: atom_id res chain seq x y z
N MET A 1 -10.49 0.96 -9.58
CA MET A 1 -9.30 0.14 -9.91
C MET A 1 -8.16 0.65 -9.06
N ALA A 2 -7.40 -0.24 -8.42
CA ALA A 2 -6.20 0.09 -7.66
C ALA A 2 -4.96 -0.40 -8.44
N TYR A 3 -3.89 0.40 -8.50
CA TYR A 3 -2.68 0.08 -9.26
C TYR A 3 -1.41 0.40 -8.44
N LEU A 4 -0.47 -0.55 -8.41
CA LEU A 4 0.88 -0.38 -7.88
C LEU A 4 1.90 -0.38 -9.02
N PRO A 5 2.56 0.75 -9.31
CA PRO A 5 3.65 0.80 -10.28
C PRO A 5 4.98 0.28 -9.69
N GLN A 6 5.85 -0.23 -10.57
CA GLN A 6 7.15 -0.80 -10.26
C GLN A 6 8.15 0.20 -9.65
N LEU A 7 8.11 1.47 -10.07
CA LEU A 7 8.93 2.54 -9.50
C LEU A 7 8.06 3.75 -9.24
N VAL A 8 7.85 4.05 -7.97
CA VAL A 8 7.36 5.37 -7.59
C VAL A 8 8.60 6.24 -7.38
N GLU A 9 8.97 7.02 -8.39
CA GLU A 9 9.81 8.20 -8.22
C GLU A 9 9.00 9.24 -7.40
N LEU A 10 8.85 8.97 -6.10
CA LEU A 10 8.39 9.97 -5.15
C LEU A 10 9.56 10.94 -4.97
N ASP A 11 9.29 12.22 -5.20
CA ASP A 11 10.21 13.28 -4.80
C ASP A 11 10.39 13.22 -3.27
N ARG A 12 11.51 12.63 -2.85
CA ARG A 12 11.86 12.43 -1.44
C ARG A 12 12.10 13.74 -0.70
N GLN A 13 12.20 14.87 -1.41
CA GLN A 13 12.35 16.20 -0.82
C GLN A 13 11.04 16.73 -0.27
N PHE A 14 9.89 16.19 -0.69
CA PHE A 14 8.59 16.63 -0.21
C PHE A 14 8.22 15.90 1.10
N PRO A 15 7.90 16.62 2.19
CA PRO A 15 7.70 16.04 3.53
C PRO A 15 6.31 15.41 3.69
N ILE A 16 5.97 14.43 2.86
CA ILE A 16 4.76 13.60 3.06
C ILE A 16 5.04 12.61 4.18
N LEU A 17 4.13 12.54 5.15
CA LEU A 17 4.16 11.49 6.16
C LEU A 17 3.64 10.17 5.59
N VAL A 18 4.12 9.06 6.14
CA VAL A 18 3.66 7.71 5.77
C VAL A 18 2.14 7.57 5.84
N GLN A 19 1.52 8.04 6.92
CA GLN A 19 0.06 8.00 7.08
C GLN A 19 -0.67 8.81 5.99
N ASP A 20 -0.09 9.92 5.53
CA ASP A 20 -0.69 10.80 4.53
C ASP A 20 -0.59 10.16 3.14
N LEU A 21 0.52 9.47 2.85
CA LEU A 21 0.67 8.64 1.65
C LEU A 21 -0.41 7.54 1.59
N VAL A 22 -0.68 6.87 2.71
CA VAL A 22 -1.76 5.87 2.80
C VAL A 22 -3.14 6.52 2.72
N ALA A 23 -3.32 7.70 3.33
CA ALA A 23 -4.57 8.46 3.30
C ALA A 23 -5.00 8.84 1.89
N MET A 24 -4.06 9.07 0.97
CA MET A 24 -4.37 9.27 -0.46
C MET A 24 -5.10 8.07 -1.09
N GLY A 25 -5.02 6.89 -0.50
CA GLY A 25 -5.85 5.74 -0.86
C GLY A 25 -7.34 5.90 -0.56
N CYS A 26 -7.72 6.81 0.33
CA CYS A 26 -9.13 7.10 0.65
C CYS A 26 -9.81 7.99 -0.39
N TRP A 27 -9.05 8.72 -1.22
CA TRP A 27 -9.59 9.74 -2.13
C TRP A 27 -10.78 9.28 -2.99
N PRO A 28 -10.79 8.05 -3.56
CA PRO A 28 -11.93 7.58 -4.35
C PRO A 28 -13.23 7.44 -3.55
N GLN A 29 -13.15 7.25 -2.23
CA GLN A 29 -14.30 7.06 -1.35
C GLN A 29 -14.79 8.39 -0.74
N SER A 30 -13.91 9.39 -0.63
CA SER A 30 -14.23 10.67 0.01
C SER A 30 -14.99 11.65 -0.91
N GLY A 31 -14.85 11.52 -2.24
CA GLY A 31 -15.44 12.49 -3.19
C GLY A 31 -14.76 13.86 -3.13
N LEU A 32 -15.13 14.78 -4.04
CA LEU A 32 -14.45 16.09 -4.21
C LEU A 32 -14.52 17.02 -2.98
N PHE A 33 -15.47 16.79 -2.07
CA PHE A 33 -15.68 17.62 -0.88
C PHE A 33 -15.56 16.84 0.43
N GLY A 34 -15.20 15.55 0.39
CA GLY A 34 -15.05 14.74 1.60
C GLY A 34 -13.62 14.72 2.11
N GLY A 35 -13.48 14.74 3.43
CA GLY A 35 -12.18 14.62 4.10
C GLY A 35 -11.92 13.21 4.64
N VAL A 36 -10.69 13.00 5.11
CA VAL A 36 -10.31 11.82 5.90
C VAL A 36 -11.07 11.87 7.22
N ASN A 37 -12.06 11.00 7.38
CA ASN A 37 -12.88 10.93 8.59
C ASN A 37 -12.32 9.89 9.58
N LYS A 38 -12.95 9.73 10.75
CA LYS A 38 -12.52 8.73 11.76
C LYS A 38 -12.46 7.30 11.22
N ARG A 39 -13.38 6.92 10.33
CA ARG A 39 -13.39 5.59 9.69
C ARG A 39 -12.20 5.43 8.77
N SER A 40 -11.88 6.44 7.96
CA SER A 40 -10.69 6.47 7.11
C SER A 40 -9.41 6.35 7.94
N MET A 41 -9.30 7.08 9.06
CA MET A 41 -8.15 6.97 9.96
C MET A 41 -7.98 5.57 10.55
N GLN A 42 -9.08 4.90 10.90
CA GLN A 42 -9.04 3.50 11.35
C GLN A 42 -8.60 2.55 10.23
N GLN A 43 -9.07 2.76 8.99
CA GLN A 43 -8.63 1.98 7.83
C GLN A 43 -7.14 2.19 7.54
N ILE A 44 -6.66 3.42 7.62
CA ILE A 44 -5.23 3.76 7.44
C ILE A 44 -4.38 3.07 8.51
N ALA A 45 -4.77 3.17 9.78
CA ALA A 45 -4.05 2.53 10.88
C ALA A 45 -4.02 0.99 10.72
N GLY A 46 -5.16 0.37 10.39
CA GLY A 46 -5.23 -1.08 10.16
C GLY A 46 -4.43 -1.54 8.95
N ALA A 47 -4.38 -0.73 7.89
CA ALA A 47 -3.56 -1.03 6.71
C ALA A 47 -2.07 -0.93 7.01
N LEU A 48 -1.63 0.09 7.76
CA LEU A 48 -0.24 0.22 8.20
C LEU A 48 0.18 -0.93 9.12
N ASP A 49 -0.71 -1.39 9.99
CA ASP A 49 -0.46 -2.55 10.85
C ASP A 49 -0.30 -3.84 10.05
N THR A 50 -1.18 -4.04 9.06
CA THR A 50 -1.16 -5.19 8.16
C THR A 50 0.16 -5.32 7.40
N VAL A 51 0.82 -4.20 7.07
CA VAL A 51 2.10 -4.18 6.37
C VAL A 51 3.31 -4.01 7.30
N GLY A 52 3.11 -3.94 8.62
CA GLY A 52 4.17 -3.79 9.62
C GLY A 52 4.82 -2.40 9.65
N MET A 53 4.08 -1.35 9.29
CA MET A 53 4.58 0.05 9.21
C MET A 53 3.92 0.99 10.25
N SER A 54 3.22 0.44 11.25
CA SER A 54 2.53 1.23 12.29
C SER A 54 3.45 2.21 13.05
N SER A 55 4.67 1.81 13.37
CA SER A 55 5.63 2.67 14.09
C SER A 55 6.10 3.86 13.27
N MET A 56 6.11 3.73 11.94
CA MET A 56 6.64 4.71 11.00
C MET A 56 5.54 5.63 10.46
N ALA A 57 4.31 5.55 10.98
CA ALA A 57 3.15 6.29 10.48
C ALA A 57 3.37 7.82 10.40
N ARG A 58 4.19 8.37 11.30
CA ARG A 58 4.52 9.80 11.39
C ARG A 58 5.91 10.15 10.85
N GLU A 59 6.60 9.20 10.24
CA GLU A 59 7.90 9.44 9.60
C GLU A 59 7.70 9.99 8.20
N ALA A 60 8.70 10.73 7.70
CA ALA A 60 8.67 11.24 6.35
C ALA A 60 8.95 10.10 5.36
N VAL A 61 8.21 10.06 4.26
CA VAL A 61 8.38 9.03 3.22
C VAL A 61 9.80 9.05 2.62
N GLY A 62 10.46 10.21 2.61
CA GLY A 62 11.84 10.35 2.14
C GLY A 62 12.89 9.61 2.99
N GLU A 63 12.56 9.26 4.24
CA GLU A 63 13.44 8.52 5.16
C GLU A 63 13.32 7.00 5.01
N LEU A 64 12.32 6.53 4.26
CA LEU A 64 12.08 5.10 4.06
C LEU A 64 13.08 4.46 3.10
N SER A 65 13.47 3.22 3.41
CA SER A 65 14.11 2.34 2.44
C SER A 65 13.14 1.98 1.30
N GLY A 66 13.68 1.48 0.17
CA GLY A 66 12.85 1.07 -0.96
C GLY A 66 11.77 0.04 -0.59
N GLY A 67 12.14 -0.99 0.18
CA GLY A 67 11.19 -2.01 0.65
C GLY A 67 10.17 -1.46 1.65
N GLN A 68 10.55 -0.51 2.52
CA GLN A 68 9.61 0.17 3.41
C GLN A 68 8.60 1.01 2.64
N LEU A 69 9.06 1.80 1.65
CA LEU A 69 8.19 2.57 0.78
C LEU A 69 7.20 1.65 0.05
N GLN A 70 7.66 0.52 -0.47
CA GLN A 70 6.81 -0.45 -1.16
C GLN A 70 5.72 -1.03 -0.25
N ARG A 71 6.04 -1.31 1.02
CA ARG A 71 5.04 -1.71 2.05
C ARG A 71 4.01 -0.62 2.28
N VAL A 72 4.42 0.64 2.37
CA VAL A 72 3.48 1.78 2.53
C VAL A 72 2.59 1.95 1.31
N LEU A 73 3.14 1.82 0.11
CA LEU A 73 2.34 1.82 -1.12
C LEU A 73 1.34 0.66 -1.15
N PHE A 74 1.72 -0.50 -0.61
CA PHE A 74 0.80 -1.61 -0.43
C PHE A 74 -0.34 -1.27 0.54
N ALA A 75 -0.03 -0.65 1.69
CA ALA A 75 -1.03 -0.18 2.64
C ALA A 75 -2.01 0.80 1.98
N ARG A 76 -1.52 1.73 1.14
CA ARG A 76 -2.36 2.65 0.36
C ARG A 76 -3.38 1.91 -0.51
N LEU A 77 -2.99 0.80 -1.14
CA LEU A 77 -3.91 -0.02 -1.96
C LEU A 77 -4.98 -0.72 -1.12
N LEU A 78 -4.64 -1.19 0.08
CA LEU A 78 -5.59 -1.84 0.98
C LEU A 78 -6.74 -0.90 1.34
N VAL A 79 -6.42 0.35 1.59
CA VAL A 79 -7.39 1.40 1.95
C VAL A 79 -8.29 1.79 0.78
N GLN A 80 -7.83 1.68 -0.47
CA GLN A 80 -8.65 2.00 -1.65
C GLN A 80 -9.90 1.12 -1.79
N GLN A 81 -9.88 -0.09 -1.21
CA GLN A 81 -10.98 -1.05 -1.28
C GLN A 81 -11.48 -1.35 -2.71
N ALA A 82 -10.60 -1.27 -3.71
CA ALA A 82 -10.97 -1.47 -5.10
C ALA A 82 -11.36 -2.93 -5.39
N PRO A 83 -12.37 -3.16 -6.26
CA PRO A 83 -12.78 -4.50 -6.67
C PRO A 83 -11.75 -5.18 -7.59
N LEU A 84 -10.92 -4.39 -8.27
CA LEU A 84 -9.82 -4.84 -9.13
C LEU A 84 -8.51 -4.19 -8.67
N ILE A 85 -7.50 -5.03 -8.42
CA ILE A 85 -6.16 -4.65 -7.97
C ILE A 85 -5.17 -5.12 -9.03
N LEU A 86 -4.36 -4.19 -9.55
CA LEU A 86 -3.27 -4.45 -10.49
C LEU A 86 -1.93 -4.22 -9.77
N LEU A 87 -1.06 -5.22 -9.80
CA LEU A 87 0.25 -5.17 -9.19
C LEU A 87 1.30 -5.45 -10.25
N ASP A 88 2.24 -4.53 -10.44
CA ASP A 88 3.36 -4.68 -11.36
C ASP A 88 4.65 -4.83 -10.56
N GLU A 89 5.22 -6.04 -10.54
CA GLU A 89 6.38 -6.42 -9.72
C GLU A 89 6.33 -5.95 -8.24
N PRO A 90 5.24 -6.25 -7.50
CA PRO A 90 5.02 -5.73 -6.16
C PRO A 90 5.99 -6.25 -5.08
N PHE A 91 6.87 -7.20 -5.41
CA PHE A 91 7.76 -7.87 -4.45
C PHE A 91 9.25 -7.62 -4.71
N THR A 92 9.60 -6.91 -5.79
CA THR A 92 10.98 -6.60 -6.13
C THR A 92 11.59 -5.73 -5.03
N GLY A 93 12.70 -6.15 -4.41
CA GLY A 93 13.39 -5.40 -3.35
C GLY A 93 12.81 -5.56 -1.93
N ILE A 94 11.88 -6.50 -1.73
CA ILE A 94 11.30 -6.84 -0.42
C ILE A 94 11.89 -8.16 0.11
N ASP A 95 12.10 -8.27 1.42
CA ASP A 95 12.54 -9.51 2.06
C ASP A 95 11.47 -10.63 2.02
N ALA A 96 11.91 -11.88 2.11
CA ALA A 96 11.02 -13.04 1.98
C ALA A 96 9.89 -13.09 3.02
N ALA A 97 10.14 -12.65 4.27
CA ALA A 97 9.12 -12.65 5.31
C ALA A 97 8.02 -11.62 5.00
N THR A 98 8.40 -10.44 4.53
CA THR A 98 7.46 -9.43 4.08
C THR A 98 6.69 -9.88 2.83
N THR A 99 7.34 -10.52 1.86
CA THR A 99 6.66 -11.07 0.67
C THR A 99 5.56 -12.06 1.07
N GLN A 100 5.85 -12.98 2.00
CA GLN A 100 4.84 -13.91 2.51
C GLN A 100 3.68 -13.19 3.22
N LEU A 101 3.96 -12.15 4.00
CA LEU A 101 2.92 -11.33 4.64
C LEU A 101 2.02 -10.69 3.59
N LEU A 102 2.58 -10.04 2.57
CA LEU A 102 1.82 -9.38 1.50
C LEU A 102 1.01 -10.38 0.68
N LEU A 103 1.54 -11.57 0.38
CA LEU A 103 0.81 -12.65 -0.29
C LEU A 103 -0.40 -13.12 0.51
N ARG A 104 -0.28 -13.24 1.84
CA ARG A 104 -1.43 -13.58 2.71
C ARG A 104 -2.51 -12.51 2.65
N VAL A 105 -2.11 -11.23 2.58
CA VAL A 105 -3.05 -10.11 2.45
C VAL A 105 -3.76 -10.19 1.10
N ILE A 106 -3.05 -10.41 0.00
CA ILE A 106 -3.64 -10.61 -1.34
C ILE A 106 -4.65 -11.76 -1.33
N ALA A 107 -4.28 -12.90 -0.75
CA ALA A 107 -5.16 -14.05 -0.64
C ALA A 107 -6.43 -13.73 0.17
N GLN A 108 -6.31 -12.93 1.23
CA GLN A 108 -7.46 -12.47 2.00
C GLN A 108 -8.36 -11.55 1.18
N LEU A 109 -7.81 -10.61 0.41
CA LEU A 109 -8.57 -9.73 -0.48
C LEU A 109 -9.31 -10.54 -1.55
N HIS A 110 -8.67 -11.56 -2.11
CA HIS A 110 -9.30 -12.47 -3.05
C HIS A 110 -10.48 -13.22 -2.43
N ARG A 111 -10.35 -13.74 -1.21
CA ARG A 111 -11.47 -14.36 -0.47
C ARG A 111 -12.62 -13.39 -0.18
N GLN A 112 -12.35 -12.09 -0.13
CA GLN A 112 -13.36 -11.05 0.03
C GLN A 112 -14.05 -10.67 -1.29
N GLY A 113 -13.80 -11.41 -2.38
CA GLY A 113 -14.44 -11.20 -3.68
C GLY A 113 -13.75 -10.15 -4.56
N ARG A 114 -12.49 -9.78 -4.25
CA ARG A 114 -11.72 -8.84 -5.07
C ARG A 114 -10.88 -9.59 -6.10
N THR A 115 -10.82 -9.06 -7.31
CA THR A 115 -9.94 -9.58 -8.37
C THR A 115 -8.55 -8.96 -8.22
N VAL A 116 -7.53 -9.81 -8.22
CA VAL A 116 -6.13 -9.38 -8.18
C VAL A 116 -5.42 -9.91 -9.42
N ILE A 117 -4.76 -9.01 -10.14
CA ILE A 117 -3.90 -9.32 -11.28
C ILE A 117 -2.50 -8.84 -10.89
N ALA A 118 -1.56 -9.77 -10.82
CA ALA A 118 -0.17 -9.47 -10.48
C ALA A 118 0.75 -9.94 -11.60
N VAL A 119 1.62 -9.05 -12.06
CA VAL A 119 2.73 -9.35 -12.96
C VAL A 119 3.95 -9.58 -12.07
N LEU A 120 4.47 -10.80 -12.10
CA LEU A 120 5.69 -11.20 -11.41
C LEU A 120 6.70 -11.60 -12.49
N HIS A 121 7.82 -10.90 -12.58
CA HIS A 121 8.95 -11.36 -13.37
C HIS A 121 9.78 -12.33 -12.51
N ASP A 122 10.30 -13.37 -13.16
CA ASP A 122 10.80 -14.61 -12.56
C ASP A 122 11.53 -14.42 -11.23
N MET A 123 11.00 -15.08 -10.19
CA MET A 123 11.79 -15.49 -9.04
C MET A 123 12.66 -16.64 -9.53
N SER A 124 13.78 -16.32 -10.19
CA SER A 124 14.70 -17.31 -10.72
C SER A 124 15.18 -18.25 -9.60
N THR A 125 14.59 -19.45 -9.61
CA THR A 125 15.04 -20.76 -9.10
C THR A 125 15.50 -20.87 -7.64
#